data_AF-A0A9D7GSV6-F1
#
_entry.id   AF-A0A9D7GSV6-F1
#
_cell.length_a   1.000
_cell.length_b   1.000
_cell.length_c   1.000
_cell.angle_alpha   90.00
_cell.angle_beta   90.00
_cell.angle_gamma   90.00
#
_symmetry.space_group_name_H-M   'P 1'
#
loop_
_entity.id
_entity.type
_entity.pdbx_description
1 polymer ?
#
loop_
_entity_poly.entity_id
_entity_poly.type
_entity_poly.pdbx_seq_one_letter_code
_entity_poly.pdbx_strand_id
1 'polypeptide(L)'
;MTLAMLGGLAGLPTGAAAQERSPVLLLQPGMLSADFVSARDGYPATTGFNLRFATIVPTSSKWWTLIVGGSVAPYGTSGITPRSTNTPVLFIGNVFPGIAASRTGGWFDLQFPFYLTYSYGGGGSRNSAIYGRDFVGEAAFQWYVGQKVFRELGPSFSRVRVYLLVNQVLTPNEDQITGTTDRFNPVALYGVTIPIGGRGPAR
;
A
#
# COMPACT_ATOMS: atom_id res chain seq x y z
N MET A 1 27.34 -42.16 -33.91
CA MET A 1 26.25 -41.79 -34.84
C MET A 1 25.17 -41.11 -34.01
N THR A 2 25.03 -39.78 -34.03
CA THR A 2 24.16 -39.00 -34.96
C THR A 2 22.72 -39.55 -35.00
N LEU A 3 21.63 -38.79 -34.84
CA LEU A 3 21.39 -37.36 -35.00
C LEU A 3 20.04 -36.99 -34.34
N ALA A 4 19.94 -35.70 -34.04
CA ALA A 4 18.89 -34.86 -33.50
C ALA A 4 17.46 -34.95 -34.10
N MET A 5 16.58 -34.17 -33.44
CA MET A 5 15.42 -33.38 -33.95
C MET A 5 14.06 -33.90 -33.48
N LEU A 6 13.07 -33.07 -33.09
CA LEU A 6 12.92 -31.64 -32.75
C LEU A 6 11.47 -31.52 -32.25
N GLY A 7 11.17 -30.67 -31.26
CA GLY A 7 9.81 -30.59 -30.72
C GLY A 7 9.52 -29.37 -29.86
N GLY A 8 9.71 -28.17 -30.43
CA GLY A 8 8.89 -27.00 -30.15
C GLY A 8 8.75 -26.50 -28.70
N LEU A 9 9.80 -25.89 -28.14
CA LEU A 9 9.64 -24.86 -27.10
C LEU A 9 9.27 -23.53 -27.77
N ALA A 10 8.03 -23.46 -28.27
CA ALA A 10 7.43 -22.24 -28.76
C ALA A 10 6.75 -21.51 -27.59
N GLY A 11 7.22 -20.29 -27.30
CA GLY A 11 6.41 -19.25 -26.67
C GLY A 11 6.24 -19.33 -25.16
N LEU A 12 7.33 -19.17 -24.40
CA LEU A 12 7.16 -18.54 -23.08
C LEU A 12 6.69 -17.09 -23.35
N PRO A 13 5.55 -16.65 -22.80
CA PRO A 13 5.18 -15.25 -22.92
C PRO A 13 6.25 -14.41 -22.23
N THR A 14 6.99 -13.66 -23.04
CA THR A 14 7.73 -12.46 -22.67
C THR A 14 6.74 -11.45 -22.11
N GLY A 15 6.35 -11.67 -20.86
CA GLY A 15 5.26 -10.97 -20.18
C GLY A 15 5.70 -10.27 -18.90
N ALA A 16 6.98 -9.94 -18.76
CA ALA A 16 7.40 -8.74 -18.03
C ALA A 16 7.56 -7.63 -19.06
N ALA A 17 6.46 -7.29 -19.74
CA ALA A 17 6.43 -6.16 -20.66
C ALA A 17 6.77 -4.91 -19.86
N ALA A 18 7.98 -4.39 -20.07
CA ALA A 18 8.39 -3.01 -19.86
C ALA A 18 7.65 -2.28 -18.72
N GLN A 19 7.71 -2.82 -17.51
CA GLN A 19 7.47 -1.98 -16.34
C GLN A 19 8.66 -1.04 -16.30
N GLU A 20 8.42 0.22 -16.63
CA GLU A 20 9.44 1.27 -16.62
C GLU A 20 10.33 1.10 -15.40
N ARG A 21 11.64 0.96 -15.64
CA ARG A 21 12.64 0.83 -14.58
C ARG A 21 12.90 2.16 -13.85
N SER A 22 11.99 3.12 -13.97
CA SER A 22 12.07 4.40 -13.28
C SER A 22 11.25 4.35 -11.99
N PRO A 23 11.75 4.94 -10.90
CA PRO A 23 10.94 5.15 -9.71
C PRO A 23 9.66 5.92 -10.04
N VAL A 24 8.54 5.49 -9.48
CA VAL A 24 7.24 6.18 -9.60
C VAL A 24 6.84 6.71 -8.24
N LEU A 25 6.57 8.01 -8.17
CA LEU A 25 6.01 8.65 -6.99
C LEU A 25 4.48 8.52 -7.02
N LEU A 26 3.87 8.16 -5.92
CA LEU A 26 2.44 8.02 -5.75
C LEU A 26 1.98 9.04 -4.71
N LEU A 27 1.06 9.90 -5.12
CA LEU A 27 0.30 10.75 -4.23
C LEU A 27 -1.06 10.11 -3.97
N GLN A 28 -1.38 9.85 -2.70
CA GLN A 28 -2.54 9.08 -2.28
C GLN A 28 -3.35 9.83 -1.20
N PRO A 29 -4.11 10.87 -1.60
CA PRO A 29 -5.12 11.46 -0.73
C PRO A 29 -6.29 10.50 -0.54
N GLY A 30 -6.81 10.44 0.68
CA GLY A 30 -7.96 9.61 0.97
C GLY A 30 -8.44 9.72 2.41
N MET A 31 -9.28 8.77 2.78
CA MET A 31 -9.75 8.59 4.13
C MET A 31 -9.03 7.41 4.77
N LEU A 32 -8.79 7.52 6.07
CA LEU A 32 -8.34 6.46 6.94
C LEU A 32 -9.51 6.08 7.85
N SER A 33 -9.67 4.78 8.12
CA SER A 33 -10.63 4.25 9.09
C SER A 33 -9.95 3.17 9.93
N ALA A 34 -9.99 3.31 11.25
CA ALA A 34 -9.44 2.37 12.21
C ALA A 34 -10.53 1.87 13.16
N ASP A 35 -10.29 0.73 13.81
CA ASP A 35 -11.21 0.13 14.79
C ASP A 35 -12.60 -0.20 14.21
N PHE A 36 -12.73 -0.33 12.88
CA PHE A 36 -14.02 -0.53 12.21
C PHE A 36 -14.50 -1.98 12.18
N VAL A 37 -13.61 -2.94 12.50
CA VAL A 37 -13.95 -4.37 12.63
C VAL A 37 -14.10 -4.77 14.09
N SER A 38 -13.18 -4.32 14.94
CA SER A 38 -13.13 -4.65 16.37
C SER A 38 -12.84 -3.37 17.15
N ALA A 39 -13.88 -2.57 17.38
CA ALA A 39 -13.78 -1.42 18.26
C ALA A 39 -13.71 -1.89 19.71
N ARG A 40 -12.82 -1.28 20.50
CA ARG A 40 -12.75 -1.54 21.94
C ARG A 40 -13.97 -0.96 22.64
N ASP A 41 -14.44 -1.65 23.69
CA ASP A 41 -15.52 -1.13 24.53
C ASP A 41 -15.21 0.29 25.03
N GLY A 42 -16.14 1.21 24.76
CA GLY A 42 -16.02 2.63 25.11
C GLY A 42 -15.25 3.51 24.11
N TYR A 43 -14.69 2.96 23.03
CA TYR A 43 -14.00 3.72 21.99
C TYR A 43 -14.68 3.52 20.62
N PRO A 44 -15.18 4.59 19.97
CA PRO A 44 -15.80 4.45 18.66
C PRO A 44 -14.76 4.21 17.56
N ALA A 45 -15.20 3.61 16.46
CA ALA A 45 -14.41 3.57 15.22
C ALA A 45 -14.00 4.99 14.81
N THR A 46 -12.77 5.13 14.32
CA THR A 46 -12.19 6.45 14.04
C THR A 46 -11.97 6.63 12.54
N THR A 47 -12.22 7.83 12.04
CA THR A 47 -12.00 8.17 10.63
C THR A 47 -11.27 9.49 10.51
N GLY A 48 -10.46 9.65 9.46
CA GLY A 48 -9.72 10.90 9.25
C GLY A 48 -9.25 11.05 7.82
N PHE A 49 -8.98 12.27 7.41
CA PHE A 49 -8.33 12.52 6.13
C PHE A 49 -6.85 12.17 6.22
N ASN A 50 -6.35 11.42 5.25
CA ASN A 50 -4.97 10.96 5.19
C ASN A 50 -4.32 11.33 3.85
N LEU A 51 -3.09 11.84 3.93
CA LEU A 51 -2.21 12.06 2.79
C LEU A 51 -1.08 11.05 2.86
N ARG A 52 -0.99 10.15 1.88
CA ARG A 52 0.12 9.22 1.74
C ARG A 52 0.95 9.53 0.49
N PHE A 53 2.26 9.46 0.67
CA PHE A 53 3.27 9.63 -0.38
C PHE A 53 4.09 8.36 -0.41
N ALA A 54 4.20 7.72 -1.57
CA ALA A 54 4.97 6.49 -1.71
C ALA A 54 5.79 6.52 -2.99
N THR A 55 7.07 6.17 -2.91
CA THR A 55 7.91 5.91 -4.07
C THR A 55 8.04 4.41 -4.23
N ILE A 56 7.60 3.91 -5.39
CA ILE A 56 7.83 2.54 -5.83
C ILE A 56 9.13 2.53 -6.63
N VAL A 57 10.13 1.81 -6.15
CA VAL A 57 11.44 1.68 -6.81
C VAL A 57 11.50 0.29 -7.45
N PRO A 58 11.37 0.19 -8.79
CA PRO A 58 11.49 -1.07 -9.50
C PRO A 58 12.83 -1.74 -9.19
N THR A 59 12.81 -3.04 -8.95
CA THR A 59 14.05 -3.82 -8.80
C THR A 59 14.20 -4.76 -9.99
N SER A 60 15.38 -5.37 -10.14
CA SER A 60 15.59 -6.43 -11.14
C SER A 60 14.85 -7.73 -10.80
N SER A 61 14.32 -7.85 -9.58
CA SER A 61 13.57 -9.01 -9.13
C SER A 61 12.12 -8.96 -9.61
N LYS A 62 11.63 -10.11 -10.09
CA LYS A 62 10.20 -10.29 -10.42
C LYS A 62 9.31 -10.53 -9.19
N TRP A 63 9.92 -10.71 -8.02
CA TRP A 63 9.23 -11.15 -6.80
C TRP A 63 9.03 -10.03 -5.77
N TRP A 64 9.80 -8.94 -5.87
CA TRP A 64 9.71 -7.86 -4.90
C TRP A 64 10.06 -6.52 -5.55
N THR A 65 9.36 -5.49 -5.09
CA THR A 65 9.63 -4.10 -5.44
C THR A 65 9.83 -3.32 -4.14
N LEU A 66 10.78 -2.39 -4.10
CA LEU A 66 10.99 -1.58 -2.90
C LEU A 66 9.92 -0.47 -2.86
N ILE A 67 9.33 -0.26 -1.69
CA ILE A 67 8.46 0.87 -1.39
C ILE A 67 9.06 1.69 -0.24
N VAL A 68 9.13 3.00 -0.42
CA VAL A 68 9.53 3.96 0.60
C VAL A 68 8.53 5.09 0.61
N GLY A 69 8.12 5.57 1.77
CA GLY A 69 7.19 6.68 1.81
C GLY A 69 6.86 7.16 3.20
N GLY A 70 5.83 8.00 3.25
CA GLY A 70 5.25 8.44 4.49
C GLY A 70 3.78 8.80 4.34
N SER A 71 3.08 8.83 5.46
CA SER A 71 1.68 9.24 5.53
C SER A 71 1.46 10.17 6.71
N VAL A 72 0.51 11.09 6.55
CA VAL A 72 0.15 12.04 7.59
C VAL A 72 -1.37 12.26 7.56
N ALA A 73 -1.96 12.37 8.74
CA ALA A 73 -3.36 12.75 8.92
C ALA A 73 -3.41 14.21 9.41
N PRO A 74 -3.42 15.20 8.51
CA PRO A 74 -3.18 16.61 8.86
C PRO A 74 -4.22 17.18 9.84
N TYR A 75 -5.43 16.62 9.84
CA TYR A 75 -6.53 17.02 10.71
C TYR A 75 -6.76 16.03 11.87
N GLY A 76 -5.85 15.09 12.07
CA GLY A 76 -6.05 13.97 13.00
C GLY A 76 -7.16 13.01 12.53
N THR A 77 -7.63 12.18 13.46
CA THR A 77 -8.81 11.31 13.26
C THR A 77 -9.91 11.70 14.24
N SER A 78 -11.14 11.30 13.95
CA SER A 78 -12.35 11.58 14.74
C SER A 78 -12.36 10.92 16.12
N GLY A 79 -11.35 10.14 16.48
CA GLY A 79 -11.26 9.45 17.78
C GLY A 79 -10.74 10.35 18.89
N ILE A 80 -11.09 10.02 20.13
CA ILE A 80 -10.52 10.65 21.33
C ILE A 80 -9.43 9.70 21.88
N THR A 81 -8.32 9.56 21.14
CA THR A 81 -7.17 8.77 21.60
C THR A 81 -5.86 9.52 21.32
N PRO A 82 -4.76 9.24 22.03
CA PRO A 82 -3.44 9.79 21.71
C PRO A 82 -2.98 9.47 20.27
N ARG A 83 -3.51 8.39 19.65
CA ARG A 83 -3.29 8.02 18.24
C ARG A 83 -4.02 8.93 17.24
N SER A 84 -4.93 9.80 17.69
CA SER A 84 -5.66 10.74 16.84
C SER A 84 -4.88 12.01 16.49
N THR A 85 -3.60 12.08 16.85
CA THR A 85 -2.74 13.24 16.60
C THR A 85 -2.23 13.24 15.16
N ASN A 86 -2.00 14.45 14.62
CA ASN A 86 -1.38 14.68 13.31
C ASN A 86 0.11 14.27 13.33
N THR A 87 0.37 12.98 13.44
CA THR A 87 1.73 12.44 13.50
C THR A 87 2.09 11.79 12.17
N PRO A 88 3.22 12.17 11.55
CA PRO A 88 3.68 11.51 10.35
C PRO A 88 4.14 10.08 10.67
N VAL A 89 3.83 9.17 9.76
CA VAL A 89 4.33 7.79 9.74
C VAL A 89 5.27 7.66 8.56
N LEU A 90 6.47 7.16 8.78
CA LEU A 90 7.39 6.79 7.71
C LEU A 90 7.35 5.28 7.50
N PHE A 91 7.49 4.81 6.27
CA PHE A 91 7.53 3.39 5.97
C PHE A 91 8.57 3.04 4.90
N ILE A 92 9.15 1.86 5.05
CA ILE A 92 10.05 1.25 4.08
C ILE A 92 9.86 -0.26 4.06
N GLY A 93 9.79 -0.86 2.88
CA GLY A 93 9.66 -2.30 2.77
C GLY A 93 9.51 -2.81 1.36
N ASN A 94 8.96 -4.01 1.24
CA ASN A 94 8.84 -4.73 -0.02
C ASN A 94 7.37 -4.87 -0.41
N VAL A 95 7.10 -4.77 -1.69
CA VAL A 95 5.80 -5.05 -2.29
C VAL A 95 5.87 -6.39 -2.99
N PHE A 96 5.07 -7.34 -2.54
CA PHE A 96 4.91 -8.63 -3.18
C PHE A 96 3.75 -8.59 -4.19
N PRO A 97 3.94 -9.12 -5.41
CA PRO A 97 2.88 -9.15 -6.41
C PRO A 97 1.80 -10.16 -6.03
N GLY A 98 0.53 -9.74 -6.08
CA GLY A 98 -0.62 -10.63 -6.00
C GLY A 98 -1.21 -10.87 -7.39
N ILE A 99 -2.27 -10.13 -7.72
CA ILE A 99 -2.92 -10.17 -9.03
C ILE A 99 -2.40 -9.00 -9.86
N ALA A 100 -1.66 -9.27 -10.92
CA ALA A 100 -1.18 -8.24 -11.83
C ALA A 100 -2.31 -7.67 -12.71
N ALA A 101 -2.26 -6.38 -13.02
CA ALA A 101 -3.21 -5.70 -13.90
C ALA A 101 -3.32 -6.37 -15.29
N SER A 102 -2.24 -6.96 -15.81
CA SER A 102 -2.27 -7.70 -17.07
C SER A 102 -3.21 -8.92 -17.04
N ARG A 103 -3.38 -9.56 -15.87
CA ARG A 103 -4.28 -10.70 -15.69
C ARG A 103 -5.76 -10.30 -15.60
N THR A 104 -6.04 -9.03 -15.34
CA THR A 104 -7.40 -8.49 -15.21
C THR A 104 -7.83 -7.67 -16.43
N GLY A 105 -7.07 -7.73 -17.53
CA GLY A 105 -7.32 -6.88 -18.70
C GLY A 105 -7.10 -5.40 -18.41
N GLY A 106 -6.26 -5.06 -17.42
CA GLY A 106 -5.94 -3.70 -17.01
C GLY A 106 -7.04 -3.02 -16.18
N TRP A 107 -7.92 -3.80 -15.51
CA TRP A 107 -8.98 -3.24 -14.66
C TRP A 107 -8.49 -2.96 -13.25
N PHE A 108 -7.86 -3.93 -12.61
CA PHE A 108 -7.37 -3.80 -11.24
C PHE A 108 -6.12 -4.62 -10.99
N ASP A 109 -5.39 -4.29 -9.93
CA ASP A 109 -4.34 -5.12 -9.38
C ASP A 109 -4.50 -5.29 -7.87
N LEU A 110 -3.88 -6.35 -7.36
CA LEU A 110 -3.77 -6.64 -5.94
C LEU A 110 -2.30 -6.88 -5.60
N GLN A 111 -1.82 -6.19 -4.58
CA GLN A 111 -0.45 -6.25 -4.10
C GLN A 111 -0.45 -6.47 -2.59
N PHE A 112 0.66 -7.03 -2.07
CA PHE A 112 0.84 -7.28 -0.65
C PHE A 112 2.12 -6.60 -0.16
N PRO A 113 2.06 -5.29 0.18
CA PRO A 113 3.18 -4.63 0.82
C PRO A 113 3.44 -5.18 2.23
N PHE A 114 4.71 -5.34 2.53
CA PHE A 114 5.21 -5.66 3.87
C PHE A 114 6.34 -4.68 4.21
N TYR A 115 6.12 -3.87 5.24
CA TYR A 115 7.03 -2.78 5.56
C TYR A 115 7.21 -2.56 7.06
N LEU A 116 8.37 -1.99 7.38
CA LEU A 116 8.67 -1.43 8.68
C LEU A 116 8.12 0.00 8.72
N THR A 117 7.30 0.31 9.71
CA THR A 117 6.85 1.68 9.98
C THR A 117 7.65 2.30 11.10
N TYR A 118 7.90 3.61 11.01
CA TYR A 118 8.39 4.45 12.11
C TYR A 118 7.33 5.51 12.42
N SER A 119 6.76 5.44 13.62
CA SER A 119 5.60 6.26 14.00
C SER A 119 5.63 6.66 15.48
N TYR A 120 4.88 7.71 15.82
CA TYR A 120 4.67 8.13 17.21
C TYR A 120 3.90 7.05 17.98
N GLY A 121 4.41 6.65 19.15
CA GLY A 121 3.81 5.58 19.96
C GLY A 121 3.96 4.17 19.36
N GLY A 122 4.75 4.01 18.30
CA GLY A 122 5.11 2.69 17.76
C GLY A 122 6.08 1.92 18.66
N GLY A 123 6.33 0.64 18.35
CA GLY A 123 7.31 -0.20 19.06
C GLY A 123 6.86 -0.77 20.41
N GLY A 124 5.61 -0.50 20.81
CA GLY A 124 4.92 -1.18 21.89
C GLY A 124 5.15 -0.67 23.31
N SER A 125 4.52 -1.38 24.25
CA SER A 125 4.40 -0.96 25.66
C SER A 125 5.73 -0.85 26.40
N ARG A 126 6.79 -1.47 25.88
CA ARG A 126 8.15 -1.42 26.44
C ARG A 126 9.05 -0.41 25.74
N ASN A 127 8.58 0.28 24.70
CA ASN A 127 9.35 1.31 24.04
C ASN A 127 9.36 2.58 24.90
N SER A 128 10.53 2.95 25.41
CA SER A 128 10.74 4.20 26.17
C SER A 128 10.93 5.42 25.27
N ALA A 129 11.10 5.21 23.95
CA ALA A 129 11.20 6.28 22.99
C ALA A 129 9.81 6.76 22.53
N ILE A 130 9.71 8.06 22.23
CA ILE A 130 8.48 8.70 21.73
C ILE A 130 8.03 8.10 20.39
N TYR A 131 9.00 7.70 19.57
CA TYR A 131 8.76 7.02 18.30
C TYR A 131 9.24 5.58 18.39
N GLY A 132 8.58 4.69 17.66
CA GLY A 132 9.01 3.31 17.55
C GLY A 132 8.70 2.69 16.22
N ARG A 133 9.04 1.41 16.16
CA ARG A 133 9.08 0.63 14.93
C ARG A 133 8.12 -0.53 15.02
N ASP A 134 7.31 -0.72 14.00
CA ASP A 134 6.35 -1.83 13.90
C ASP A 134 6.42 -2.46 12.51
N PHE A 135 6.17 -3.76 12.44
CA PHE A 135 5.99 -4.44 11.16
C PHE A 135 4.53 -4.39 10.75
N VAL A 136 4.27 -4.04 9.50
CA VAL A 136 2.92 -3.93 8.95
C VAL A 136 2.82 -4.76 7.67
N GLY A 137 1.79 -5.60 7.62
CA GLY A 137 1.31 -6.21 6.38
C GLY A 137 0.14 -5.40 5.83
N GLU A 138 0.15 -5.15 4.54
CA GLU A 138 -0.90 -4.41 3.83
C GLU A 138 -1.43 -5.25 2.67
N ALA A 139 -2.74 -5.26 2.48
CA ALA A 139 -3.38 -5.71 1.25
C ALA A 139 -3.78 -4.47 0.45
N ALA A 140 -3.15 -4.27 -0.71
CA ALA A 140 -3.31 -3.08 -1.54
C ALA A 140 -4.06 -3.42 -2.82
N PHE A 141 -5.31 -3.00 -2.91
CA PHE A 141 -6.13 -3.09 -4.12
C PHE A 141 -6.10 -1.76 -4.88
N GLN A 142 -5.83 -1.81 -6.18
CA GLN A 142 -5.88 -0.63 -7.05
C GLN A 142 -6.79 -0.87 -8.25
N TRP A 143 -7.73 0.04 -8.49
CA TRP A 143 -8.62 0.04 -9.64
C TRP A 143 -8.22 1.16 -10.61
N TYR A 144 -7.87 0.80 -11.84
CA TYR A 144 -7.43 1.67 -12.93
C TYR A 144 -8.59 2.41 -13.62
N VAL A 145 -9.41 3.11 -12.84
CA VAL A 145 -10.58 3.86 -13.35
C VAL A 145 -10.19 4.88 -14.41
N GLY A 146 -9.04 5.56 -14.26
CA GLY A 146 -8.54 6.54 -15.22
C GLY A 146 -8.41 5.99 -16.64
N GLN A 147 -7.80 4.81 -16.79
CA GLN A 147 -7.56 4.22 -18.10
C GLN A 147 -8.85 3.75 -18.78
N LYS A 148 -9.87 3.40 -17.99
CA LYS A 148 -11.12 2.81 -18.48
C LYS A 148 -12.21 3.86 -18.71
N VAL A 149 -12.30 4.85 -17.84
CA VAL A 149 -13.41 5.82 -17.82
C VAL A 149 -12.95 7.21 -18.27
N PHE A 150 -11.74 7.62 -17.89
CA PHE A 150 -11.26 9.00 -18.12
C PHE A 150 -10.19 9.11 -19.19
N ARG A 151 -10.09 8.12 -20.08
CA ARG A 151 -9.06 8.05 -21.13
C ARG A 151 -9.10 9.28 -22.05
N GLU A 152 -10.29 9.80 -22.33
CA GLU A 152 -10.52 10.91 -23.25
C GLU A 152 -10.24 12.29 -22.63
N LEU A 153 -10.24 12.38 -21.29
CA LEU A 153 -9.96 13.63 -20.57
C LEU A 153 -8.47 14.01 -20.56
N GLY A 154 -7.63 13.16 -21.13
CA GLY A 154 -6.21 13.42 -21.35
C GLY A 154 -5.27 12.62 -20.44
N PRO A 155 -3.95 12.80 -20.64
CA PRO A 155 -2.94 11.94 -20.04
C PRO A 155 -2.96 11.91 -18.51
N SER A 156 -3.22 13.04 -17.86
CA SER A 156 -3.23 13.16 -16.40
C SER A 156 -4.38 12.37 -15.77
N PHE A 157 -5.58 12.47 -16.33
CA PHE A 157 -6.77 11.77 -15.83
C PHE A 157 -6.73 10.27 -16.14
N SER A 158 -6.12 9.89 -17.27
CA SER A 158 -6.00 8.48 -17.66
C SER A 158 -5.17 7.62 -16.69
N ARG A 159 -4.37 8.26 -15.83
CA ARG A 159 -3.47 7.60 -14.88
C ARG A 159 -4.05 7.47 -13.47
N VAL A 160 -5.18 8.13 -13.21
CA VAL A 160 -5.84 8.13 -11.91
C VAL A 160 -6.32 6.72 -11.57
N ARG A 161 -6.13 6.31 -10.32
CA ARG A 161 -6.59 5.02 -9.81
C ARG A 161 -7.37 5.24 -8.52
N VAL A 162 -8.33 4.39 -8.25
CA VAL A 162 -8.93 4.29 -6.91
C VAL A 162 -8.17 3.22 -6.14
N TYR A 163 -7.91 3.44 -4.86
CA TYR A 163 -7.23 2.44 -4.04
C TYR A 163 -8.05 2.09 -2.80
N LEU A 164 -7.84 0.86 -2.32
CA LEU A 164 -8.21 0.39 -0.99
C LEU A 164 -7.01 -0.37 -0.42
N LEU A 165 -6.51 0.09 0.72
CA LEU A 165 -5.42 -0.52 1.47
C LEU A 165 -5.99 -1.01 2.80
N VAL A 166 -5.66 -2.23 3.20
CA VAL A 166 -6.03 -2.79 4.49
C VAL A 166 -4.76 -3.20 5.21
N ASN A 167 -4.48 -2.54 6.33
CA ASN A 167 -3.19 -2.60 7.01
C ASN A 167 -3.34 -3.25 8.36
N GLN A 168 -2.52 -4.24 8.65
CA GLN A 168 -2.47 -4.91 9.93
C GLN A 168 -1.06 -4.80 10.50
N VAL A 169 -0.97 -4.27 11.72
CA VAL A 169 0.27 -4.32 12.49
C VAL A 169 0.49 -5.78 12.92
N LEU A 170 1.63 -6.36 12.52
CA LEU A 170 2.01 -7.75 12.80
C LEU A 170 2.77 -7.90 14.12
N THR A 171 3.22 -6.79 14.71
CA THR A 171 3.77 -6.71 16.06
C THR A 171 2.76 -6.03 16.98
N PRO A 172 1.63 -6.69 17.31
CA PRO A 172 0.60 -6.08 18.12
C PRO A 172 1.14 -5.78 19.52
N ASN A 173 0.75 -4.63 20.03
CA ASN A 173 1.25 -4.09 21.29
C ASN A 173 0.19 -4.27 22.36
N GLU A 174 0.63 -4.70 23.55
CA GLU A 174 -0.23 -4.82 24.72
C GLU A 174 -0.69 -3.43 25.19
N ASP A 175 -1.99 -3.27 25.43
CA ASP A 175 -2.52 -2.05 26.00
C ASP A 175 -2.05 -1.91 27.45
N GLN A 176 -1.30 -0.84 27.77
CA GLN A 176 -0.70 -0.65 29.09
C GLN A 176 -1.72 -0.49 30.23
N ILE A 177 -2.98 -0.16 29.93
CA ILE A 177 -4.02 0.11 30.93
C ILE A 177 -4.79 -1.18 31.27
N THR A 178 -4.96 -2.07 30.29
CA THR A 178 -5.80 -3.28 30.44
C THR A 178 -5.06 -4.60 30.31
N GLY A 179 -3.80 -4.60 29.85
CA GLY A 179 -3.05 -5.84 29.59
C GLY A 179 -3.58 -6.65 28.41
N THR A 180 -4.60 -6.16 27.69
CA THR A 180 -5.16 -6.87 26.54
C THR A 180 -4.36 -6.54 25.29
N THR A 181 -3.96 -7.59 24.55
CA THR A 181 -3.37 -7.45 23.23
C THR A 181 -4.46 -7.60 22.19
N ASP A 182 -4.86 -6.51 21.55
CA ASP A 182 -5.72 -6.59 20.37
C ASP A 182 -4.87 -7.08 19.17
N ARG A 183 -5.12 -8.33 18.76
CA ARG A 183 -4.32 -9.01 17.74
C ARG A 183 -4.85 -8.76 16.32
N PHE A 184 -6.07 -8.27 16.17
CA PHE A 184 -6.68 -8.06 14.86
C PHE A 184 -7.50 -6.77 14.83
N ASN A 185 -6.84 -5.71 14.38
CA ASN A 185 -7.40 -4.38 14.29
C ASN A 185 -6.86 -3.69 13.04
N PRO A 186 -7.43 -4.06 11.88
CA PRO A 186 -6.95 -3.52 10.63
C PRO A 186 -7.33 -2.04 10.49
N VAL A 187 -6.47 -1.31 9.80
CA VAL A 187 -6.72 0.07 9.36
C VAL A 187 -7.00 0.06 7.86
N ALA A 188 -8.13 0.62 7.45
CA ALA A 188 -8.48 0.79 6.06
C ALA A 188 -8.07 2.18 5.59
N LEU A 189 -7.39 2.28 4.44
CA LEU A 189 -7.14 3.53 3.74
C LEU A 189 -7.77 3.43 2.36
N TYR A 190 -8.56 4.41 1.96
CA TYR A 190 -9.21 4.41 0.65
C TYR A 190 -9.28 5.81 0.07
N GLY A 191 -9.12 5.90 -1.25
CA GLY A 191 -9.05 7.18 -1.92
C GLY A 191 -8.54 7.06 -3.35
N VAL A 192 -7.77 8.06 -3.77
CA VAL A 192 -7.32 8.20 -5.15
C VAL A 192 -5.79 8.17 -5.20
N THR A 193 -5.23 7.34 -6.07
CA THR A 193 -3.81 7.31 -6.39
C THR A 193 -3.56 8.15 -7.63
N ILE A 194 -2.67 9.13 -7.49
CA ILE A 194 -2.17 9.99 -8.55
C ILE A 194 -0.69 9.67 -8.74
N PRO A 195 -0.32 8.92 -9.79
CA PRO A 195 1.09 8.64 -10.07
C PRO A 195 1.75 9.87 -10.70
N ILE A 196 2.86 10.30 -10.09
CA ILE A 196 3.74 11.38 -10.51
C ILE A 196 5.04 10.75 -11.03
N GLY A 197 5.39 11.05 -12.27
CA GLY A 197 6.48 10.37 -12.96
C GLY A 197 6.04 9.06 -13.64
N GLY A 198 6.96 8.46 -14.38
CA GLY A 198 6.70 7.35 -15.31
C GLY A 198 6.07 7.79 -16.64
N ARG A 199 6.59 7.32 -17.77
CA ARG A 199 5.92 7.30 -19.07
C ARG A 199 4.84 6.23 -19.03
N GLY A 200 3.61 6.63 -19.36
CA GLY A 200 2.50 5.70 -19.51
C GLY A 200 2.83 4.59 -20.53
N PRO A 201 2.08 3.48 -20.53
CA PRO A 201 2.25 2.46 -21.56
C PRO A 201 2.22 3.14 -22.94
N ALA A 202 3.24 2.85 -23.76
CA ALA A 202 3.26 3.28 -25.14
C ALA A 202 1.94 2.88 -25.79
N ARG A 203 1.31 3.85 -26.47
CA ARG A 203 0.08 3.64 -27.21
C ARG A 203 0.24 2.56 -28.26
#